data_AF-A0A2C9K6J4-F1
#
_entry.id   AF-A0A2C9K6J4-F1
#
_cell.length_a   1.000
_cell.length_b   1.000
_cell.length_c   1.000
_cell.angle_alpha   90.00
_cell.angle_beta   90.00
_cell.angle_gamma   90.00
#
_symmetry.space_group_name_H-M   'P 1'
#
loop_
_entity.id
_entity.type
_entity.pdbx_description
1 polymer ?
#
loop_
_entity_poly.entity_id
_entity_poly.type
_entity_poly.pdbx_seq_one_letter_code
_entity_poly.pdbx_strand_id
1 'polypeptide(L)'
;MTVSLEEYFRTTFEDKLLVKMPEREDDHLTPATRLLEKRREMAEVEQALAAQKEEFQMKMESLQQRREELERKEFQLKESLLKFDKFLKENDSKRARAVKKANDERELKKQKDKEIERVKEETEAYQKQKEMLQKKVEKYVIFHNYMDKVLEAGEDFHEIRDIITRWDTLTATHQDLLERDQLNHEKVEKQRQDLMKYMEEKENQVLNYNNQLSTLQTRLDAAQSEAVKWESKWTHIKNTAAKKTLLLGRIKMATHNLYQLVRSHQNQLDDVEDTTEQLIQIQLFVQDLNQITSEIKKMEHTGTSIVPSSSS
;
A
#
# COMPACT_ATOMS: atom_id res chain seq x y z
N MET A 1 116.61 -21.18 46.44
CA MET A 1 117.85 -21.29 47.22
C MET A 1 118.62 -19.99 47.08
N THR A 2 118.35 -19.05 47.96
CA THR A 2 119.05 -17.77 48.03
C THR A 2 119.28 -17.54 49.52
N VAL A 3 120.39 -18.10 50.00
CA VAL A 3 120.82 -17.98 51.40
C VAL A 3 120.94 -16.49 51.70
N SER A 4 120.12 -15.99 52.62
CA SER A 4 120.09 -14.56 52.93
C SER A 4 121.44 -14.17 53.53
N LEU A 5 122.03 -13.06 53.10
CA LEU A 5 123.26 -12.51 53.72
C LEU A 5 123.09 -12.36 55.24
N GLU A 6 121.86 -12.14 55.69
CA GLU A 6 121.47 -12.05 57.10
C GLU A 6 121.65 -13.38 57.84
N GLU A 7 121.33 -14.52 57.22
CA GLU A 7 121.67 -15.85 57.77
C GLU A 7 123.18 -16.07 57.79
N TYR A 8 123.91 -15.70 56.74
CA TYR A 8 125.38 -15.86 56.71
C TYR A 8 126.05 -15.06 57.83
N PHE A 9 125.62 -13.81 58.07
CA PHE A 9 126.13 -13.01 59.18
C PHE A 9 125.66 -13.56 60.53
N ARG A 10 124.42 -14.02 60.68
CA ARG A 10 123.92 -14.59 61.93
C ARG A 10 124.68 -15.86 62.32
N THR A 11 124.89 -16.79 61.39
CA THR A 11 125.66 -18.02 61.66
C THR A 11 127.14 -17.74 61.89
N THR A 12 127.76 -16.81 61.15
CA THR A 12 129.18 -16.46 61.37
C THR A 12 129.41 -15.65 62.64
N PHE A 13 128.43 -14.87 63.11
CA PHE A 13 128.50 -14.18 64.40
C PHE A 13 128.27 -15.13 65.57
N GLU A 14 127.35 -16.09 65.43
CA GLU A 14 127.15 -17.17 66.41
C GLU A 14 128.40 -18.08 66.49
N ASP A 15 129.00 -18.49 65.37
CA ASP A 15 130.16 -19.39 65.38
C ASP A 15 131.50 -18.74 65.78
N LYS A 16 131.69 -17.42 65.57
CA LYS A 16 132.98 -16.74 65.84
C LYS A 16 133.00 -15.83 67.07
N LEU A 17 131.84 -15.48 67.65
CA LEU A 17 131.76 -14.62 68.83
C LEU A 17 131.09 -15.27 70.06
N LEU A 18 130.66 -16.53 69.98
CA LEU A 18 130.41 -17.35 71.16
C LEU A 18 131.74 -17.79 71.77
N VAL A 19 132.31 -16.88 72.57
CA VAL A 19 133.24 -17.25 73.63
C VAL A 19 132.56 -18.34 74.43
N LYS A 20 133.00 -19.60 74.26
CA LYS A 20 132.74 -20.67 75.20
C LYS A 20 133.16 -20.14 76.57
N MET A 21 132.17 -19.76 77.37
CA MET A 21 132.34 -19.40 78.77
C MET A 21 133.06 -20.60 79.41
N PRO A 22 134.28 -20.44 79.94
CA PRO A 22 135.04 -21.55 80.47
C PRO A 22 134.21 -22.30 81.52
N GLU A 23 134.24 -23.64 81.50
CA GLU A 23 133.76 -24.44 82.62
C GLU A 23 134.52 -23.96 83.86
N ARG A 24 133.82 -23.22 84.73
CA ARG A 24 134.43 -22.68 85.95
C ARG A 24 134.63 -23.85 86.90
N GLU A 25 135.90 -24.18 87.15
CA GLU A 25 136.35 -25.10 88.19
C GLU A 25 135.67 -24.73 89.52
N ASP A 26 134.71 -25.56 89.90
CA ASP A 26 133.72 -25.31 90.94
C ASP A 26 134.22 -25.82 92.30
N ASP A 27 135.52 -25.64 92.60
CA ASP A 27 136.17 -26.30 93.74
C ASP A 27 136.56 -25.35 94.89
N HIS A 28 136.50 -24.03 94.72
CA HIS A 28 136.88 -23.07 95.80
C HIS A 28 135.97 -21.82 95.90
N LEU A 29 134.64 -22.00 95.91
CA LEU A 29 133.70 -20.91 96.19
C LEU A 29 132.83 -21.20 97.42
N THR A 30 132.75 -20.23 98.33
CA THR A 30 132.00 -20.33 99.59
C THR A 30 130.48 -20.24 99.34
N PRO A 31 129.63 -20.80 100.23
CA PRO A 31 128.17 -20.79 100.09
C PRO A 31 127.55 -19.39 99.85
N ALA A 32 128.21 -18.33 100.31
CA ALA A 32 127.78 -16.94 100.13
C ALA A 32 127.89 -16.46 98.67
N THR A 33 128.89 -16.91 97.92
CA THR A 33 129.12 -16.51 96.52
C THR A 33 128.18 -17.22 95.53
N ARG A 34 127.87 -18.51 95.76
CA ARG A 34 126.83 -19.23 94.99
C ARG A 34 125.44 -18.61 95.16
N LEU A 35 125.13 -18.10 96.36
CA LEU A 35 123.87 -17.39 96.63
C LEU A 35 123.78 -16.08 95.83
N LEU A 36 124.89 -15.35 95.69
CA LEU A 36 124.97 -14.10 94.92
C LEU A 36 124.81 -14.35 93.42
N GLU A 37 125.46 -15.39 92.86
CA GLU A 37 125.26 -15.77 91.46
C GLU A 37 123.84 -16.28 91.21
N LYS A 38 123.26 -17.11 92.09
CA LYS A 38 121.85 -17.50 91.97
C LYS A 38 120.89 -16.32 92.10
N ARG A 39 121.21 -15.31 92.92
CA ARG A 39 120.44 -14.05 92.98
C ARG A 39 120.56 -13.23 91.70
N ARG A 40 121.74 -13.21 91.08
CA ARG A 40 121.96 -12.53 89.79
C ARG A 40 121.23 -13.25 88.65
N GLU A 41 121.32 -14.58 88.57
CA GLU A 41 120.56 -15.38 87.61
C GLU A 41 119.05 -15.21 87.81
N MET A 42 118.57 -15.22 89.07
CA MET A 42 117.17 -14.94 89.39
C MET A 42 116.77 -13.52 88.95
N ALA A 43 117.61 -12.51 89.16
CA ALA A 43 117.36 -11.14 88.72
C ALA A 43 117.36 -11.00 87.19
N GLU A 44 118.27 -11.69 86.47
CA GLU A 44 118.31 -11.71 85.02
C GLU A 44 117.08 -12.43 84.43
N VAL A 45 116.64 -13.54 85.04
CA VAL A 45 115.41 -14.25 84.66
C VAL A 45 114.16 -13.42 85.01
N GLU A 46 114.12 -12.75 86.16
CA GLU A 46 113.03 -11.83 86.51
C GLU A 46 112.97 -10.64 85.56
N GLN A 47 114.11 -10.09 85.15
CA GLN A 47 114.19 -9.00 84.18
C GLN A 47 113.77 -9.46 82.77
N ALA A 48 114.19 -10.64 82.32
CA ALA A 48 113.74 -11.22 81.06
C ALA A 48 112.25 -11.57 81.07
N LEU A 49 111.73 -12.06 82.20
CA LEU A 49 110.30 -12.31 82.41
C LEU A 49 109.50 -11.00 82.44
N ALA A 50 110.04 -9.94 83.03
CA ALA A 50 109.43 -8.61 83.02
C ALA A 50 109.38 -8.04 81.59
N ALA A 51 110.46 -8.15 80.82
CA ALA A 51 110.50 -7.74 79.42
C ALA A 51 109.51 -8.55 78.55
N GLN A 52 109.39 -9.87 78.75
CA GLN A 52 108.40 -10.69 78.06
C GLN A 52 106.96 -10.33 78.44
N LYS A 53 106.71 -10.02 79.71
CA LYS A 53 105.39 -9.55 80.17
C LYS A 53 105.04 -8.22 79.55
N GLU A 54 105.98 -7.29 79.46
CA GLU A 54 105.79 -5.98 78.82
C GLU A 54 105.56 -6.12 77.31
N GLU A 55 106.31 -6.99 76.63
CA GLU A 55 106.12 -7.27 75.20
C GLU A 55 104.77 -7.96 74.92
N PHE A 56 104.37 -8.90 75.76
CA PHE A 56 103.05 -9.55 75.68
C PHE A 56 101.92 -8.55 75.95
N GLN A 57 102.09 -7.65 76.92
CA GLN A 57 101.15 -6.58 77.22
C GLN A 57 101.00 -5.61 76.04
N MET A 58 102.11 -5.15 75.45
CA MET A 58 102.08 -4.31 74.24
C MET A 58 101.41 -5.00 73.05
N LYS A 59 101.69 -6.31 72.84
CA LYS A 59 101.03 -7.11 71.80
C LYS A 59 99.53 -7.26 72.06
N MET A 60 99.12 -7.47 73.32
CA MET A 60 97.71 -7.55 73.69
C MET A 60 96.99 -6.22 73.51
N GLU A 61 97.61 -5.10 73.88
CA GLU A 61 97.05 -3.77 73.65
C GLU A 61 96.90 -3.45 72.16
N SER A 62 97.90 -3.79 71.33
CA SER A 62 97.83 -3.65 69.87
C SER A 62 96.73 -4.51 69.25
N LEU A 63 96.59 -5.77 69.68
CA LEU A 63 95.51 -6.66 69.23
C LEU A 63 94.14 -6.18 69.68
N GLN A 64 94.04 -5.63 70.90
CA GLN A 64 92.82 -5.04 71.43
C GLN A 64 92.41 -3.81 70.62
N GLN A 65 93.34 -2.89 70.36
CA GLN A 65 93.10 -1.73 69.49
C GLN A 65 92.68 -2.16 68.08
N ARG A 66 93.32 -3.19 67.51
CA ARG A 66 92.97 -3.73 66.18
C ARG A 66 91.57 -4.35 66.16
N ARG A 67 91.18 -5.05 67.23
CA ARG A 67 89.81 -5.59 67.40
C ARG A 67 88.78 -4.45 67.46
N GLU A 68 89.02 -3.45 68.30
CA GLU A 68 88.12 -2.30 68.43
C GLU A 68 88.00 -1.50 67.12
N GLU A 69 89.10 -1.36 66.37
CA GLU A 69 89.09 -0.73 65.05
C GLU A 69 88.28 -1.55 64.02
N LEU A 70 88.44 -2.88 64.03
CA LEU A 70 87.66 -3.79 63.17
C LEU A 70 86.17 -3.74 63.51
N GLU A 71 85.80 -3.75 64.80
CA GLU A 71 84.41 -3.63 65.23
C GLU A 71 83.79 -2.29 64.82
N ARG A 72 84.53 -1.18 64.94
CA ARG A 72 84.08 0.13 64.44
C ARG A 72 83.86 0.12 62.93
N LYS A 73 84.79 -0.46 62.16
CA LYS A 73 84.67 -0.60 60.70
C LYS A 73 83.49 -1.48 60.31
N GLU A 74 83.27 -2.58 61.02
CA GLU A 74 82.12 -3.47 60.81
C GLU A 74 80.80 -2.74 61.09
N PHE A 75 80.73 -1.98 62.19
CA PHE A 75 79.56 -1.18 62.53
C PHE A 75 79.26 -0.12 61.45
N GLN A 76 80.27 0.62 60.99
CA GLN A 76 80.12 1.61 59.92
C GLN A 76 79.68 0.95 58.60
N LEU A 77 80.19 -0.24 58.29
CA LEU A 77 79.77 -0.98 57.10
C LEU A 77 78.32 -1.42 57.20
N LYS A 78 77.88 -1.95 58.35
CA LYS A 78 76.48 -2.32 58.60
C LYS A 78 75.55 -1.10 58.49
N GLU A 79 75.95 0.04 59.06
CA GLU A 79 75.17 1.28 58.99
C GLU A 79 75.07 1.81 57.54
N SER A 80 76.17 1.77 56.79
CA SER A 80 76.16 2.19 55.38
C SER A 80 75.32 1.26 54.51
N LEU A 81 75.36 -0.06 54.73
CA LEU A 81 74.49 -1.03 54.04
C LEU A 81 73.01 -0.73 54.29
N LEU A 82 72.62 -0.44 55.53
CA LEU A 82 71.24 -0.05 55.86
C LEU A 82 70.82 1.24 55.16
N LYS A 83 71.71 2.24 55.11
CA LYS A 83 71.46 3.50 54.37
C LYS A 83 71.33 3.25 52.87
N PHE A 84 72.17 2.39 52.29
CA PHE A 84 72.11 2.03 50.87
C PHE A 84 70.83 1.26 50.52
N ASP A 85 70.44 0.27 51.33
CA ASP A 85 69.18 -0.47 51.14
C ASP A 85 67.98 0.48 51.21
N LYS A 86 67.96 1.38 52.19
CA LYS A 86 66.92 2.41 52.30
C LYS A 86 66.90 3.32 51.06
N PHE A 87 68.07 3.78 50.61
CA PHE A 87 68.20 4.61 49.42
C PHE A 87 67.71 3.91 48.15
N LEU A 88 68.05 2.63 47.96
CA LEU A 88 67.59 1.82 46.83
C LEU A 88 66.07 1.68 46.85
N LYS A 89 65.48 1.32 48.00
CA LYS A 89 64.01 1.22 48.15
C LYS A 89 63.30 2.55 47.87
N GLU A 90 63.83 3.66 48.36
CA GLU A 90 63.27 4.98 48.10
C GLU A 90 63.41 5.40 46.63
N ASN A 91 64.54 5.09 45.99
CA ASN A 91 64.77 5.38 44.58
C ASN A 91 63.85 4.54 43.68
N ASP A 92 63.74 3.24 43.95
CA ASP A 92 62.81 2.35 43.25
C ASP A 92 61.35 2.80 43.43
N SER A 93 60.97 3.25 44.63
CA SER A 93 59.65 3.82 44.88
C SER A 93 59.42 5.12 44.08
N LYS A 94 60.41 6.01 44.01
CA LYS A 94 60.35 7.23 43.19
C LYS A 94 60.25 6.90 41.70
N ARG A 95 61.06 5.95 41.21
CA ARG A 95 61.04 5.47 39.83
C ARG A 95 59.70 4.84 39.48
N ALA A 96 59.18 3.95 40.33
CA ALA A 96 57.87 3.32 40.14
C ALA A 96 56.74 4.36 40.09
N ARG A 97 56.74 5.36 40.98
CA ARG A 97 55.76 6.46 40.94
C ARG A 97 55.87 7.30 39.68
N ALA A 98 57.09 7.64 39.25
CA ALA A 98 57.31 8.42 38.03
C ALA A 98 56.84 7.66 36.78
N VAL A 99 57.15 6.37 36.68
CA VAL A 99 56.70 5.50 35.58
C VAL A 99 55.18 5.36 35.60
N LYS A 100 54.57 5.13 36.77
CA LYS A 100 53.10 5.05 36.88
C LYS A 100 52.45 6.35 36.43
N LYS A 101 52.92 7.50 36.93
CA LYS A 101 52.39 8.82 36.55
C LYS A 101 52.52 9.07 35.05
N ALA A 102 53.67 8.74 34.45
CA ALA A 102 53.88 8.88 33.01
C ALA A 102 52.94 7.98 32.19
N ASN A 103 52.65 6.76 32.66
CA ASN A 103 51.71 5.87 32.01
C ASN A 103 50.26 6.36 32.14
N ASP A 104 49.84 6.77 33.34
CA ASP A 104 48.50 7.32 33.61
C ASP A 104 48.25 8.57 32.73
N GLU A 105 49.25 9.44 32.59
CA GLU A 105 49.17 10.65 31.76
C GLU A 105 49.15 10.32 30.25
N ARG A 106 49.87 9.29 29.81
CA ARG A 106 49.78 8.78 28.43
C ARG A 106 48.40 8.21 28.11
N GLU A 107 47.81 7.44 29.02
CA GLU A 107 46.47 6.89 28.82
C GLU A 107 45.40 7.99 28.85
N LEU A 108 45.52 8.97 29.75
CA LEU A 108 44.63 10.14 29.78
C LEU A 108 44.72 10.92 28.47
N LYS A 109 45.93 11.14 27.94
CA LYS A 109 46.12 11.80 26.65
C LYS A 109 45.42 11.04 25.52
N LYS A 110 45.59 9.72 25.43
CA LYS A 110 44.91 8.89 24.42
C LYS A 110 43.39 8.99 24.51
N GLN A 111 42.82 9.01 25.72
CA GLN A 111 41.38 9.17 25.91
C GLN A 111 40.91 10.54 25.42
N LYS A 112 41.66 11.61 25.73
CA LYS A 112 41.35 12.96 25.27
C LYS A 112 41.52 13.14 23.77
N ASP A 113 42.53 12.53 23.16
CA ASP A 113 42.72 12.56 21.71
C ASP A 113 41.51 11.91 20.99
N LYS A 114 41.00 10.77 21.49
CA LYS A 114 39.78 10.15 20.96
C LYS A 114 38.53 11.02 21.15
N GLU A 115 38.40 11.68 22.29
CA GLU A 115 37.29 12.61 22.55
C GLU A 115 37.34 13.81 21.60
N ILE A 116 38.53 14.35 21.34
CA ILE A 116 38.75 15.43 20.36
C ILE A 116 38.36 14.98 18.95
N GLU A 117 38.77 13.79 18.53
CA GLU A 117 38.39 13.24 17.21
C GLU A 117 36.87 13.11 17.09
N ARG A 118 36.19 12.51 18.08
CA ARG A 118 34.73 12.38 18.08
C ARG A 118 34.03 13.73 17.98
N VAL A 119 34.43 14.71 18.80
CA VAL A 119 33.81 16.05 18.79
C VAL A 119 34.07 16.79 17.48
N LYS A 120 35.24 16.60 16.85
CA LYS A 120 35.53 17.15 15.53
C LYS A 120 34.60 16.57 14.46
N GLU A 121 34.42 15.26 14.43
CA GLU A 121 33.51 14.58 13.49
C GLU A 121 32.06 15.07 13.66
N GLU A 122 31.58 15.18 14.90
CA GLU A 122 30.25 15.73 15.20
C GLU A 122 30.11 17.17 14.72
N THR A 123 31.12 18.01 14.96
CA THR A 123 31.11 19.42 14.55
C THR A 123 31.08 19.54 13.03
N GLU A 124 31.87 18.73 12.31
CA GLU A 124 31.84 18.69 10.84
C GLU A 124 30.50 18.24 10.30
N ALA A 125 29.87 17.24 10.93
CA ALA A 125 28.54 16.78 10.54
C ALA A 125 27.48 17.88 10.71
N TYR A 126 27.47 18.57 11.86
CA TYR A 126 26.56 19.69 12.09
C TYR A 126 26.83 20.87 11.16
N GLN A 127 28.09 21.16 10.84
CA GLN A 127 28.44 22.21 9.89
C GLN A 127 27.91 21.90 8.48
N LYS A 128 28.06 20.66 8.01
CA LYS A 128 27.48 20.20 6.73
C LYS A 128 25.95 20.32 6.73
N GLN A 129 25.29 19.92 7.82
CA GLN A 129 23.84 20.03 7.95
C GLN A 129 23.38 21.50 7.92
N LYS A 130 24.09 22.37 8.64
CA LYS A 130 23.84 23.82 8.64
C LYS A 130 23.97 24.40 7.24
N GLU A 131 25.04 24.08 6.52
CA GLU A 131 25.25 24.55 5.13
C GLU A 131 24.15 24.05 4.18
N MET A 132 23.71 22.79 4.31
CA MET A 132 22.60 22.26 3.53
C MET A 132 21.28 22.99 3.82
N LEU A 133 20.99 23.26 5.09
CA LEU A 133 19.79 24.00 5.49
C LEU A 133 19.86 25.46 5.03
N GLN A 134 21.01 26.09 5.15
CA GLN A 134 21.21 27.47 4.72
C GLN A 134 21.01 27.64 3.21
N LYS A 135 21.56 26.72 2.38
CA LYS A 135 21.28 26.70 0.94
C LYS A 135 19.79 26.52 0.63
N LYS A 136 19.07 25.70 1.40
CA LYS A 136 17.61 25.55 1.24
C LYS A 136 16.89 26.85 1.58
N VAL A 137 17.25 27.50 2.70
CA VAL A 137 16.68 28.80 3.07
C VAL A 137 16.92 29.82 1.98
N GLU A 138 18.17 30.00 1.53
CA GLU A 138 18.51 30.93 0.43
C GLU A 138 17.70 30.67 -0.84
N LYS A 139 17.50 29.40 -1.20
CA LYS A 139 16.65 29.02 -2.34
C LYS A 139 15.19 29.41 -2.14
N TYR A 140 14.64 29.27 -0.94
CA TYR A 140 13.22 29.46 -0.67
C TYR A 140 12.84 30.86 -0.17
N VAL A 141 13.80 31.69 0.25
CA VAL A 141 13.58 33.08 0.70
C VAL A 141 12.81 33.90 -0.34
N ILE A 142 13.02 33.67 -1.63
CA ILE A 142 12.29 34.38 -2.70
C ILE A 142 10.77 34.13 -2.60
N PHE A 143 10.35 32.91 -2.29
CA PHE A 143 8.92 32.60 -2.13
C PHE A 143 8.36 33.18 -0.84
N HIS A 144 9.12 33.16 0.26
CA HIS A 144 8.71 33.82 1.49
C HIS A 144 8.49 35.31 1.26
N ASN A 145 9.46 36.01 0.66
CA ASN A 145 9.35 37.44 0.34
C ASN A 145 8.18 37.73 -0.61
N TYR A 146 7.87 36.82 -1.53
CA TYR A 146 6.68 36.94 -2.36
C TYR A 146 5.39 36.82 -1.52
N MET A 147 5.31 35.83 -0.64
CA MET A 147 4.15 35.64 0.25
C MET A 147 3.98 36.81 1.22
N ASP A 148 5.07 37.40 1.73
CA ASP A 148 5.04 38.63 2.52
C ASP A 148 4.40 39.77 1.72
N LYS A 149 4.82 39.97 0.46
CA LYS A 149 4.21 41.00 -0.41
C LYS A 149 2.73 40.76 -0.70
N VAL A 150 2.34 39.49 -0.86
CA VAL A 150 0.92 39.12 -1.04
C VAL A 150 0.12 39.44 0.23
N LEU A 151 0.71 39.18 1.40
CA LEU A 151 0.11 39.52 2.68
C LEU A 151 0.02 41.04 2.89
N GLU A 152 1.06 41.80 2.54
CA GLU A 152 1.03 43.27 2.57
C GLU A 152 -0.03 43.87 1.63
N ALA A 153 -0.26 43.22 0.49
CA ALA A 153 -1.26 43.67 -0.50
C ALA A 153 -2.70 43.27 -0.14
N GLY A 154 -2.89 42.27 0.72
CA GLY A 154 -4.20 41.74 1.11
C GLY A 154 -4.61 42.21 2.50
N GLU A 155 -5.80 42.79 2.63
CA GLU A 155 -6.30 43.26 3.94
C GLU A 155 -6.94 42.14 4.78
N ASP A 156 -7.31 41.01 4.16
CA ASP A 156 -8.12 39.95 4.77
C ASP A 156 -7.30 38.92 5.58
N PHE A 157 -5.97 38.91 5.46
CA PHE A 157 -5.10 37.89 6.05
C PHE A 157 -4.03 38.50 6.94
N HIS A 158 -3.76 37.88 8.09
CA HIS A 158 -2.81 38.39 9.08
C HIS A 158 -1.52 37.57 9.09
N GLU A 159 -1.58 36.29 8.72
CA GLU A 159 -0.43 35.41 8.57
C GLU A 159 -0.37 34.74 7.20
N ILE A 160 0.84 34.47 6.69
CA ILE A 160 1.04 33.70 5.44
C ILE A 160 0.32 32.34 5.52
N ARG A 161 0.25 31.76 6.72
CA ARG A 161 -0.44 30.50 6.98
C ARG A 161 -1.94 30.59 6.71
N ASP A 162 -2.57 31.72 6.95
CA ASP A 162 -4.00 31.93 6.68
C ASP A 162 -4.27 31.87 5.17
N ILE A 163 -3.38 32.45 4.37
CA ILE A 163 -3.44 32.40 2.90
C ILE A 163 -3.31 30.96 2.42
N ILE A 164 -2.34 30.21 2.95
CA ILE A 164 -2.11 28.81 2.58
C ILE A 164 -3.34 27.95 2.94
N THR A 165 -3.85 28.06 4.17
CA THR A 165 -5.02 27.28 4.61
C THR A 165 -6.28 27.62 3.81
N ARG A 166 -6.46 28.88 3.44
CA ARG A 166 -7.54 29.31 2.54
C ARG A 166 -7.37 28.71 1.14
N TRP A 167 -6.15 28.74 0.59
CA TRP A 167 -5.86 28.13 -0.70
C TRP A 167 -6.09 26.62 -0.69
N ASP A 168 -5.64 25.91 0.35
CA ASP A 168 -5.86 24.47 0.52
C ASP A 168 -7.36 24.15 0.54
N THR A 169 -8.13 24.90 1.34
CA THR A 169 -9.59 24.73 1.43
C THR A 169 -10.27 25.02 0.10
N LEU A 170 -9.87 26.10 -0.59
CA LEU A 170 -10.45 26.46 -1.88
C LEU A 170 -10.11 25.42 -2.96
N THR A 171 -8.89 24.90 -2.95
CA THR A 171 -8.45 23.88 -3.90
C THR A 171 -9.18 22.56 -3.65
N ALA A 172 -9.33 22.16 -2.39
CA ALA A 172 -10.10 20.97 -2.02
C ALA A 172 -11.57 21.10 -2.43
N THR A 173 -12.23 22.21 -2.08
CA THR A 173 -13.63 22.46 -2.46
C THR A 173 -13.82 22.56 -3.97
N HIS A 174 -12.87 23.14 -4.70
CA HIS A 174 -12.91 23.18 -6.16
C HIS A 174 -12.82 21.77 -6.77
N GLN A 175 -11.93 20.92 -6.25
CA GLN A 175 -11.80 19.55 -6.69
C GLN A 175 -13.08 18.74 -6.42
N ASP A 176 -13.66 18.87 -5.23
CA ASP A 176 -14.92 18.22 -4.86
C ASP A 176 -16.07 18.67 -5.77
N LEU A 177 -16.14 19.96 -6.10
CA LEU A 177 -17.13 20.51 -7.01
C LEU A 177 -16.97 19.98 -8.43
N LEU A 178 -15.74 19.89 -8.93
CA LEU A 178 -15.45 19.32 -10.25
C LEU A 178 -15.87 17.86 -10.35
N GLU A 179 -15.54 17.05 -9.34
CA GLU A 179 -15.94 15.64 -9.30
C GLU A 179 -17.47 15.51 -9.25
N ARG A 180 -18.13 16.33 -8.43
CA ARG A 180 -19.59 16.32 -8.33
C ARG A 180 -20.26 16.77 -9.63
N ASP A 181 -19.70 17.76 -10.32
CA ASP A 181 -20.20 18.22 -11.62
C ASP A 181 -20.07 17.12 -12.69
N GLN A 182 -18.91 16.45 -12.76
CA GLN A 182 -18.70 15.31 -13.66
C GLN A 182 -19.71 14.19 -13.40
N LEU A 183 -19.89 13.78 -12.14
CA LEU A 183 -20.86 12.75 -11.76
C LEU A 183 -22.31 13.16 -12.10
N ASN A 184 -22.65 14.44 -11.94
CA ASN A 184 -23.96 14.94 -12.33
C ASN A 184 -24.13 14.95 -13.85
N HIS A 185 -23.09 15.34 -14.60
CA HIS A 185 -23.09 15.32 -16.05
C HIS A 185 -23.31 13.90 -16.59
N GLU A 186 -22.60 12.91 -16.05
CA GLU A 186 -22.78 11.50 -16.40
C GLU A 186 -24.20 11.00 -16.10
N LYS A 187 -24.78 11.38 -14.96
CA LYS A 187 -26.17 11.04 -14.62
C LYS A 187 -27.17 11.65 -15.59
N VAL A 188 -27.01 12.92 -15.94
CA VAL A 188 -27.88 13.62 -16.89
C VAL A 188 -27.76 12.98 -18.27
N GLU A 189 -26.54 12.67 -18.72
CA GLU A 189 -26.30 12.05 -20.01
C GLU A 189 -26.92 10.64 -20.08
N LYS A 190 -26.78 9.85 -19.01
CA LYS A 190 -27.44 8.55 -18.92
C LYS A 190 -28.97 8.67 -18.98
N GLN A 191 -29.55 9.60 -18.23
CA GLN A 191 -31.00 9.86 -18.28
C GLN A 191 -31.47 10.33 -19.65
N ARG A 192 -30.68 11.16 -20.35
CA ARG A 192 -30.96 11.58 -21.73
C ARG A 192 -30.96 10.39 -22.69
N GLN A 193 -29.98 9.50 -22.59
CA GLN A 193 -29.89 8.30 -23.41
C GLN A 193 -31.07 7.35 -23.15
N ASP A 194 -31.43 7.14 -21.89
CA ASP A 194 -32.58 6.30 -21.53
C ASP A 194 -33.90 6.91 -22.04
N LEU A 195 -34.06 8.23 -21.95
CA LEU A 195 -35.22 8.93 -22.52
C LEU A 195 -35.27 8.81 -24.05
N MET A 196 -34.14 8.98 -24.73
CA MET A 196 -34.07 8.84 -26.19
C MET A 196 -34.51 7.45 -26.64
N LYS A 197 -33.98 6.39 -25.99
CA LYS A 197 -34.40 5.00 -26.26
C LYS A 197 -35.90 4.80 -26.03
N TYR A 198 -36.42 5.31 -24.91
CA TYR A 198 -37.84 5.20 -24.60
C TYR A 198 -38.72 5.91 -25.66
N MET A 199 -38.31 7.10 -26.11
CA MET A 199 -39.03 7.81 -27.18
C MET A 199 -39.00 7.03 -28.50
N GLU A 200 -37.84 6.52 -28.93
CA GLU A 200 -37.72 5.69 -30.13
C GLU A 200 -38.60 4.44 -30.04
N GLU A 201 -38.61 3.75 -28.89
CA GLU A 201 -39.50 2.60 -28.66
C GLU A 201 -40.98 2.98 -28.78
N LYS A 202 -41.37 4.14 -28.24
CA LYS A 202 -42.76 4.61 -28.30
C LYS A 202 -43.16 5.08 -29.69
N GLU A 203 -42.28 5.76 -30.42
CA GLU A 203 -42.50 6.12 -31.83
C GLU A 203 -42.68 4.86 -32.69
N ASN A 204 -41.84 3.84 -32.49
CA ASN A 204 -41.99 2.55 -33.15
C ASN A 204 -43.33 1.86 -32.82
N GLN A 205 -43.79 1.94 -31.57
CA GLN A 205 -45.12 1.43 -31.17
C GLN A 205 -46.25 2.19 -31.87
N VAL A 206 -46.18 3.52 -31.95
CA VAL A 206 -47.17 4.33 -32.66
C VAL A 206 -47.20 4.00 -34.14
N LEU A 207 -46.04 3.84 -34.79
CA LEU A 207 -45.96 3.40 -36.20
C LEU A 207 -46.61 2.03 -36.41
N ASN A 208 -46.36 1.08 -35.50
CA ASN A 208 -47.00 -0.24 -35.55
C ASN A 208 -48.53 -0.14 -35.42
N TYR A 209 -49.04 0.64 -34.46
CA TYR A 209 -50.48 0.85 -34.32
C TYR A 209 -51.10 1.55 -35.54
N ASN A 210 -50.43 2.53 -36.14
CA ASN A 210 -50.89 3.18 -37.36
C ASN A 210 -50.97 2.19 -38.54
N ASN A 211 -49.99 1.30 -38.68
CA ASN A 211 -50.03 0.24 -39.68
C ASN A 211 -51.20 -0.73 -39.44
N GLN A 212 -51.44 -1.13 -38.20
CA GLN A 212 -52.59 -1.96 -37.84
C GLN A 212 -53.92 -1.24 -38.11
N LEU A 213 -54.02 0.04 -37.79
CA LEU A 213 -55.21 0.84 -38.07
C LEU A 213 -55.50 0.90 -39.58
N SER A 214 -54.46 1.15 -40.40
CA SER A 214 -54.59 1.18 -41.86
C SER A 214 -55.06 -0.16 -42.44
N THR A 215 -54.54 -1.29 -41.95
CA THR A 215 -54.98 -2.62 -42.40
C THR A 215 -56.42 -2.93 -41.98
N LEU A 216 -56.81 -2.55 -40.76
CA LEU A 216 -58.19 -2.70 -40.28
C LEU A 216 -59.16 -1.82 -41.08
N GLN A 217 -58.79 -0.58 -41.39
CA GLN A 217 -59.60 0.33 -42.20
C GLN A 217 -59.77 -0.19 -43.63
N THR A 218 -58.70 -0.68 -44.25
CA THR A 218 -58.78 -1.34 -45.57
C THR A 218 -59.75 -2.54 -45.54
N ARG A 219 -59.72 -3.34 -44.47
CA ARG A 219 -60.64 -4.48 -44.30
C ARG A 219 -62.09 -4.03 -44.11
N LEU A 220 -62.30 -2.95 -43.36
CA LEU A 220 -63.61 -2.36 -43.15
C LEU A 220 -64.21 -1.85 -44.47
N ASP A 221 -63.44 -1.08 -45.23
CA ASP A 221 -63.87 -0.53 -46.52
C ASP A 221 -64.20 -1.65 -47.53
N ALA A 222 -63.40 -2.71 -47.56
CA ALA A 222 -63.68 -3.89 -48.37
C ALA A 222 -65.02 -4.56 -47.97
N ALA A 223 -65.24 -4.79 -46.67
CA ALA A 223 -66.47 -5.39 -46.17
C ALA A 223 -67.69 -4.51 -46.42
N GLN A 224 -67.56 -3.18 -46.27
CA GLN A 224 -68.62 -2.22 -46.59
C GLN A 224 -68.95 -2.23 -48.09
N SER A 225 -67.93 -2.27 -48.96
CA SER A 225 -68.13 -2.38 -50.40
C SER A 225 -68.89 -3.65 -50.77
N GLU A 226 -68.56 -4.79 -50.16
CA GLU A 226 -69.28 -6.05 -50.35
C GLU A 226 -70.72 -5.97 -49.84
N ALA A 227 -70.94 -5.39 -48.66
CA ALA A 227 -72.28 -5.22 -48.10
C ALA A 227 -73.17 -4.40 -49.04
N VAL A 228 -72.69 -3.26 -49.55
CA VAL A 228 -73.42 -2.42 -50.52
C VAL A 228 -73.73 -3.18 -51.81
N LYS A 229 -72.77 -3.97 -52.33
CA LYS A 229 -73.00 -4.81 -53.53
C LYS A 229 -74.13 -5.82 -53.29
N TRP A 230 -74.14 -6.49 -52.15
CA TRP A 230 -75.17 -7.48 -51.82
C TRP A 230 -76.52 -6.83 -51.53
N GLU A 231 -76.55 -5.67 -50.89
CA GLU A 231 -77.77 -4.89 -50.67
C GLU A 231 -78.40 -4.43 -52.00
N SER A 232 -77.59 -3.99 -52.96
CA SER A 232 -78.06 -3.66 -54.32
C SER A 232 -78.66 -4.88 -55.03
N LYS A 233 -77.99 -6.04 -54.96
CA LYS A 233 -78.54 -7.29 -55.51
C LYS A 233 -79.86 -7.68 -54.84
N TRP A 234 -79.92 -7.58 -53.51
CA TRP A 234 -81.11 -7.89 -52.72
C TRP A 234 -82.28 -6.97 -53.07
N THR A 235 -82.05 -5.66 -53.15
CA THR A 235 -83.08 -4.69 -53.56
C THR A 235 -83.57 -4.93 -54.98
N HIS A 236 -82.68 -5.28 -55.92
CA HIS A 236 -83.08 -5.68 -57.27
C HIS A 236 -83.98 -6.93 -57.28
N ILE A 237 -83.61 -7.98 -56.52
CA ILE A 237 -84.42 -9.19 -56.37
C ILE A 237 -85.78 -8.85 -55.77
N LYS A 238 -85.81 -8.07 -54.68
CA LYS A 238 -87.05 -7.63 -54.02
C LYS A 238 -87.95 -6.83 -54.95
N ASN A 239 -87.40 -5.88 -55.71
CA ASN A 239 -88.14 -5.09 -56.69
C ASN A 239 -88.69 -5.95 -57.83
N THR A 240 -87.90 -6.91 -58.31
CA THR A 240 -88.34 -7.87 -59.33
C THR A 240 -89.47 -8.75 -58.81
N ALA A 241 -89.34 -9.27 -57.59
CA ALA A 241 -90.38 -10.05 -56.92
C ALA A 241 -91.66 -9.21 -56.78
N ALA A 242 -91.58 -7.98 -56.28
CA ALA A 242 -92.73 -7.07 -56.16
C ALA A 242 -93.42 -6.81 -57.51
N LYS A 243 -92.65 -6.57 -58.59
CA LYS A 243 -93.18 -6.43 -59.95
C LYS A 243 -93.89 -7.70 -60.42
N LYS A 244 -93.31 -8.87 -60.20
CA LYS A 244 -93.93 -10.17 -60.56
C LYS A 244 -95.20 -10.42 -59.74
N THR A 245 -95.20 -10.13 -58.44
CA THR A 245 -96.37 -10.23 -57.57
C THR A 245 -97.49 -9.30 -58.03
N LEU A 246 -97.16 -8.06 -58.40
CA LEU A 246 -98.14 -7.09 -58.91
C LEU A 246 -98.70 -7.52 -60.28
N LEU A 247 -97.84 -7.99 -61.19
CA LEU A 247 -98.29 -8.53 -62.49
C LEU A 247 -99.20 -9.73 -62.29
N LEU A 248 -98.82 -10.66 -61.41
CA LEU A 248 -99.67 -11.80 -61.05
C LEU A 248 -101.02 -11.33 -60.49
N GLY A 249 -101.03 -10.35 -59.58
CA GLY A 249 -102.27 -9.74 -59.07
C GLY A 249 -103.14 -9.13 -60.17
N ARG A 250 -102.54 -8.42 -61.13
CA ARG A 250 -103.27 -7.86 -62.30
C ARG A 250 -103.84 -8.95 -63.21
N ILE A 251 -103.08 -10.01 -63.48
CA ILE A 251 -103.56 -11.17 -64.26
C ILE A 251 -104.74 -11.79 -63.53
N LYS A 252 -104.61 -12.07 -62.23
CA LYS A 252 -105.70 -12.62 -61.41
C LYS A 252 -106.96 -11.76 -61.47
N MET A 253 -106.84 -10.43 -61.33
CA MET A 253 -107.97 -9.51 -61.43
C MET A 253 -108.60 -9.48 -62.83
N ALA A 254 -107.80 -9.41 -63.89
CA ALA A 254 -108.30 -9.39 -65.26
C ALA A 254 -109.00 -10.71 -65.62
N THR A 255 -108.42 -11.84 -65.23
CA THR A 255 -109.03 -13.16 -65.32
C THR A 255 -110.35 -13.20 -64.57
N HIS A 256 -110.37 -12.77 -63.31
CA HIS A 256 -111.59 -12.79 -62.51
C HIS A 256 -112.69 -11.92 -63.13
N ASN A 257 -112.35 -10.72 -63.62
CA ASN A 257 -113.30 -9.83 -64.30
C ASN A 257 -113.87 -10.45 -65.58
N LEU A 258 -113.02 -11.07 -66.41
CA LEU A 258 -113.47 -11.77 -67.62
C LEU A 258 -114.34 -12.98 -67.27
N TYR A 259 -113.98 -13.72 -66.22
CA TYR A 259 -114.75 -14.87 -65.75
C TYR A 259 -116.12 -14.45 -65.24
N GLN A 260 -116.21 -13.35 -64.47
CA GLN A 260 -117.49 -12.78 -64.06
C GLN A 260 -118.37 -12.40 -65.27
N LEU A 261 -117.79 -11.88 -66.35
CA LEU A 261 -118.52 -11.58 -67.59
C LEU A 261 -119.08 -12.85 -68.24
N VAL A 262 -118.25 -13.90 -68.36
CA VAL A 262 -118.67 -15.21 -68.88
C VAL A 262 -119.78 -15.81 -68.01
N ARG A 263 -119.59 -15.79 -66.68
CA ARG A 263 -120.57 -16.25 -65.69
C ARG A 263 -121.91 -15.51 -65.83
N SER A 264 -121.87 -14.20 -66.05
CA SER A 264 -123.07 -13.38 -66.29
C SER A 264 -123.80 -13.76 -67.58
N HIS A 265 -123.08 -14.15 -68.64
CA HIS A 265 -123.69 -14.60 -69.90
C HIS A 265 -124.25 -16.02 -69.81
N GLN A 266 -123.66 -16.89 -68.98
CA GLN A 266 -124.08 -18.28 -68.78
C GLN A 266 -125.08 -18.48 -67.63
N ASN A 267 -125.45 -17.43 -66.87
CA ASN A 267 -126.31 -17.50 -65.68
C ASN A 267 -125.85 -18.53 -64.63
N GLN A 268 -124.53 -18.70 -64.44
CA GLN A 268 -123.97 -19.65 -63.47
C GLN A 268 -123.87 -19.02 -62.06
N LEU A 269 -124.29 -19.76 -61.02
CA LEU A 269 -124.39 -19.26 -59.63
C LEU A 269 -123.14 -19.52 -58.77
N ASP A 270 -122.30 -20.50 -59.10
CA ASP A 270 -121.12 -20.84 -58.31
C ASP A 270 -119.93 -19.93 -58.68
N ASP A 271 -119.21 -19.43 -57.66
CA ASP A 271 -118.00 -18.61 -57.84
C ASP A 271 -116.76 -19.44 -57.52
N VAL A 272 -115.81 -19.49 -58.44
CA VAL A 272 -114.55 -20.23 -58.25
C VAL A 272 -113.43 -19.23 -58.00
N GLU A 273 -112.75 -19.31 -56.85
CA GLU A 273 -111.64 -18.38 -56.51
C GLU A 273 -110.33 -18.69 -57.24
N ASP A 274 -110.13 -19.95 -57.67
CA ASP A 274 -108.89 -20.35 -58.32
C ASP A 274 -108.76 -19.73 -59.72
N THR A 275 -107.67 -19.00 -59.94
CA THR A 275 -107.44 -18.25 -61.17
C THR A 275 -107.23 -19.16 -62.38
N THR A 276 -106.58 -20.31 -62.19
CA THR A 276 -106.38 -21.28 -63.26
C THR A 276 -107.71 -21.85 -63.74
N GLU A 277 -108.59 -22.22 -62.82
CA GLU A 277 -109.93 -22.70 -63.16
C GLU A 277 -110.79 -21.62 -63.84
N GLN A 278 -110.73 -20.37 -63.36
CA GLN A 278 -111.40 -19.24 -64.02
C GLN A 278 -110.96 -19.06 -65.49
N LEU A 279 -109.64 -19.17 -65.78
CA LEU A 279 -109.13 -19.10 -67.15
C LEU A 279 -109.63 -20.25 -68.03
N ILE A 280 -109.73 -21.47 -67.49
CA ILE A 280 -110.24 -22.63 -68.24
C ILE A 280 -111.69 -22.38 -68.66
N GLN A 281 -112.54 -21.89 -67.74
CA GLN A 281 -113.94 -21.59 -68.04
C GLN A 281 -114.07 -20.46 -69.08
N ILE A 282 -113.26 -19.40 -68.98
CA ILE A 282 -113.20 -18.36 -70.02
C ILE A 282 -112.80 -18.95 -71.37
N GLN A 283 -111.78 -19.81 -71.40
CA GLN A 283 -111.29 -20.44 -72.63
C GLN A 283 -112.38 -21.30 -73.29
N LEU A 284 -113.07 -22.14 -72.52
CA LEU A 284 -114.17 -22.97 -73.02
C LEU A 284 -115.26 -22.09 -73.64
N PHE A 285 -115.68 -21.04 -72.94
CA PHE A 285 -116.70 -20.12 -73.46
C PHE A 285 -116.28 -19.41 -74.75
N VAL A 286 -115.03 -18.94 -74.86
CA VAL A 286 -114.52 -18.32 -76.09
C VAL A 286 -114.43 -19.33 -77.23
N GLN A 287 -114.06 -20.58 -76.94
CA GLN A 287 -114.05 -21.65 -77.95
C GLN A 287 -115.46 -21.96 -78.46
N ASP A 288 -116.44 -22.03 -77.56
CA ASP A 288 -117.86 -22.23 -77.91
C ASP A 288 -118.36 -21.08 -78.79
N LEU A 289 -118.11 -19.82 -78.41
CA LEU A 289 -118.47 -18.66 -79.23
C LEU A 289 -117.80 -18.69 -80.62
N ASN A 290 -116.53 -19.08 -80.71
CA ASN A 290 -115.84 -19.20 -81.98
C ASN A 290 -116.41 -20.33 -82.84
N GLN A 291 -116.79 -21.46 -82.25
CA GLN A 291 -117.47 -22.54 -82.96
C GLN A 291 -118.81 -22.04 -83.53
N ILE A 292 -119.65 -21.40 -82.71
CA ILE A 292 -120.92 -20.80 -83.13
C ILE A 292 -120.69 -19.79 -84.27
N THR A 293 -119.71 -18.90 -84.15
CA THR A 293 -119.41 -17.89 -85.18
C THR A 293 -118.89 -18.53 -86.47
N SER A 294 -118.11 -19.61 -86.38
CA SER A 294 -117.64 -20.37 -87.54
C SER A 294 -118.78 -21.13 -88.23
N GLU A 295 -119.75 -21.62 -87.45
CA GLU A 295 -120.96 -22.25 -87.97
C GLU A 295 -121.84 -21.23 -88.68
N ILE A 296 -122.01 -20.03 -88.12
CA ILE A 296 -122.70 -18.90 -88.78
C ILE A 296 -122.02 -18.53 -90.10
N LYS A 297 -120.68 -18.41 -90.13
CA LYS A 297 -119.93 -18.14 -91.36
C LYS A 297 -120.00 -19.27 -92.38
N LYS A 298 -120.08 -20.53 -91.94
CA LYS A 298 -120.33 -21.67 -92.83
C LYS A 298 -121.75 -21.65 -93.37
N MET A 299 -122.74 -21.27 -92.58
CA MET A 299 -124.12 -21.06 -93.02
C MET A 299 -124.23 -19.91 -94.04
N GLU A 300 -123.42 -18.87 -93.94
CA GLU A 300 -123.33 -17.81 -94.96
C GLU A 300 -122.65 -18.24 -96.27
N HIS A 301 -121.82 -19.30 -96.26
CA HIS A 301 -121.08 -19.77 -97.45
C HIS A 301 -121.74 -20.95 -98.20
N THR A 302 -122.82 -21.55 -97.67
CA THR A 302 -123.61 -22.58 -98.35
C THR A 302 -125.06 -22.10 -98.50
N GLY A 303 -125.35 -21.37 -99.58
CA GLY A 303 -126.57 -20.57 -99.71
C GLY A 303 -127.89 -21.32 -99.99
N THR A 304 -128.99 -20.74 -99.52
CA THR A 304 -130.34 -20.84 -100.12
C THR A 304 -131.13 -19.55 -99.84
N SER A 305 -131.70 -18.98 -100.90
CA SER A 305 -132.68 -17.89 -100.87
C SER A 305 -134.06 -18.43 -100.51
N ILE A 306 -134.74 -17.85 -99.51
CA ILE A 306 -136.21 -17.78 -99.42
C ILE A 306 -136.60 -16.44 -98.79
N VAL A 307 -137.27 -15.60 -99.56
CA VAL A 307 -138.16 -14.54 -99.05
C VAL A 307 -139.50 -14.74 -99.77
N PRO A 308 -140.66 -14.77 -99.08
CA PRO A 308 -141.94 -14.62 -99.75
C PRO A 308 -142.42 -13.16 -99.71
N SER A 309 -142.86 -12.70 -100.89
CA SER A 309 -143.89 -11.69 -101.20
C SER A 309 -144.39 -10.68 -100.15
N SER A 310 -144.60 -9.39 -100.43
CA SER A 310 -144.18 -8.47 -101.50
C SER A 310 -144.91 -7.14 -101.27
N SER A 311 -144.19 -6.02 -101.28
CA SER A 311 -144.74 -4.70 -101.60
C SER A 311 -143.68 -3.95 -102.42
N SER A 312 -144.01 -3.85 -103.71
CA SER A 312 -143.39 -3.17 -104.87
C SER A 312 -141.98 -3.55 -105.29
#